data_AF-A0AB32V2H4-F1
#
_entry.id   AF-A0AB32V2H4-F1
#
_cell.length_a   1.000
_cell.length_b   1.000
_cell.length_c   1.000
_cell.angle_alpha   90.00
_cell.angle_beta   90.00
_cell.angle_gamma   90.00
#
_symmetry.space_group_name_H-M   'P 1'
#
loop_
_entity.id
_entity.type
_entity.pdbx_description
1 polymer ?
#
loop_
_entity_poly.entity_id
_entity_poly.type
_entity_poly.pdbx_seq_one_letter_code
_entity_poly.pdbx_strand_id
1 'polypeptide(L)'
;MPPSLFSFQFRIRNLPLRVPSTTLGTIRVMNNNRHRTADSRVESNPRVHKLQQLVNTNASGGWEESWKQGVTPWDLGRPTPVISHLHHTGSLPMGRVLVPGCGTGYDVVEMACLGRYVVGLDISEEAIKKAKQMSSTLPNADYFTFIKADFFTWHPTDLFDLIFDYTFFCAIEPDMRSAWAQQIKNFLKPDGELITLMFPMDDHAGGPPYKVSIADYKEVLHPMGFEAISIVDNKWAIEVRKGREKLGRWKRALGQSSL
;
A
#
# COMPACT_ATOMS: atom_id res chain seq x y z
N MET A 1 12.41 -48.66 10.47
CA MET A 1 11.71 -47.48 11.02
C MET A 1 12.46 -46.25 10.51
N PRO A 2 11.82 -45.25 9.88
CA PRO A 2 10.49 -44.69 10.16
C PRO A 2 9.45 -44.88 9.02
N PRO A 3 8.16 -44.50 9.25
CA PRO A 3 7.05 -44.80 8.34
C PRO A 3 6.42 -43.59 7.62
N SER A 4 5.70 -43.95 6.56
CA SER A 4 4.42 -43.41 6.05
C SER A 4 4.33 -42.00 5.46
N LEU A 5 4.30 -41.99 4.13
CA LEU A 5 3.59 -41.04 3.26
C LEU A 5 2.07 -41.20 3.44
N PHE A 6 1.36 -40.12 3.73
CA PHE A 6 -0.11 -40.07 3.66
C PHE A 6 -0.55 -39.56 2.28
N SER A 7 -1.17 -40.45 1.51
CA SER A 7 -1.90 -40.16 0.27
C SER A 7 -3.38 -39.96 0.60
N PHE A 8 -3.93 -38.77 0.36
CA PHE A 8 -5.37 -38.51 0.43
C PHE A 8 -6.02 -38.79 -0.93
N GLN A 9 -6.79 -39.88 -1.02
CA GLN A 9 -7.71 -40.15 -2.12
C GLN A 9 -9.03 -39.41 -1.89
N PHE A 10 -9.42 -38.54 -2.83
CA PHE A 10 -10.78 -38.00 -2.93
C PHE A 10 -11.72 -39.05 -3.53
N ARG A 11 -12.77 -39.41 -2.79
CA ARG A 11 -13.86 -40.29 -3.25
C ARG A 11 -15.05 -39.43 -3.67
N ILE A 12 -15.28 -39.32 -4.98
CA ILE A 12 -16.48 -38.71 -5.56
C ILE A 12 -17.66 -39.66 -5.36
N ARG A 13 -18.74 -39.20 -4.72
CA ARG A 13 -20.03 -39.88 -4.67
C ARG A 13 -21.05 -39.11 -5.50
N ASN A 14 -21.46 -39.70 -6.62
CA ASN A 14 -22.62 -39.31 -7.41
C ASN A 14 -23.91 -39.69 -6.67
N LEU A 15 -24.87 -38.77 -6.59
CA LEU A 15 -26.28 -39.06 -6.27
C LEU A 15 -27.20 -38.26 -7.22
N PRO A 16 -28.34 -38.84 -7.66
CA PRO A 16 -29.07 -38.38 -8.83
C PRO A 16 -30.09 -37.27 -8.56
N LEU A 17 -30.36 -36.53 -9.64
CA LEU A 17 -31.36 -35.47 -9.81
C LEU A 17 -32.79 -35.97 -9.53
N ARG A 18 -33.59 -35.14 -8.86
CA ARG A 18 -35.05 -35.25 -8.86
C ARG A 18 -35.68 -33.86 -8.99
N VAL A 19 -36.45 -33.68 -10.06
CA VAL A 19 -37.20 -32.47 -10.41
C VAL A 19 -38.67 -32.70 -10.02
N PRO A 20 -39.36 -31.74 -9.39
CA PRO A 20 -40.81 -31.70 -9.42
C PRO A 20 -41.30 -30.54 -10.31
N SER A 21 -42.24 -30.86 -11.21
CA SER A 21 -43.02 -29.90 -11.98
C SER A 21 -44.13 -29.30 -11.11
N THR A 22 -44.37 -27.99 -11.20
CA THR A 22 -45.70 -27.41 -10.97
C THR A 22 -45.84 -26.05 -11.67
N THR A 23 -46.74 -26.06 -12.66
CA THR A 23 -47.81 -25.11 -12.99
C THR A 23 -47.51 -23.62 -13.19
N LEU A 24 -47.87 -23.15 -14.40
CA LEU A 24 -47.93 -21.74 -14.82
C LEU A 24 -48.87 -20.92 -13.94
N GLY A 25 -48.37 -19.78 -13.44
CA GLY A 25 -49.15 -18.66 -12.95
C GLY A 25 -48.65 -17.37 -13.60
N THR A 26 -49.49 -16.75 -14.41
CA THR A 26 -49.22 -15.49 -15.13
C THR A 26 -49.00 -14.35 -14.13
N ILE A 27 -47.76 -13.88 -13.96
CA ILE A 27 -47.47 -12.67 -13.18
C ILE A 27 -47.23 -11.50 -14.14
N ARG A 28 -48.14 -10.54 -14.01
CA ARG A 28 -48.25 -9.24 -14.68
C ARG A 28 -46.93 -8.45 -14.55
N VAL A 29 -46.30 -8.11 -15.68
CA VAL A 29 -45.17 -7.18 -15.73
C VAL A 29 -45.67 -5.79 -15.37
N MET A 30 -45.40 -5.33 -14.14
CA MET A 30 -45.55 -3.94 -13.75
C MET A 30 -44.22 -3.23 -13.96
N ASN A 31 -44.17 -2.43 -15.02
CA ASN A 31 -43.10 -1.52 -15.37
C ASN A 31 -43.06 -0.40 -14.31
N ASN A 32 -42.12 -0.46 -13.36
CA ASN A 32 -41.92 0.59 -12.37
C ASN A 32 -40.62 1.34 -12.70
N ASN A 33 -40.75 2.32 -13.59
CA ASN A 33 -39.81 3.44 -13.68
C ASN A 33 -39.81 4.18 -12.33
N ARG A 34 -38.82 3.90 -11.50
CA ARG A 34 -38.43 4.78 -10.40
C ARG A 34 -36.98 5.18 -10.63
N HIS A 35 -36.80 6.41 -11.07
CA HIS A 35 -35.55 7.14 -10.89
C HIS A 35 -35.16 7.08 -9.42
N ARG A 36 -34.28 6.14 -9.06
CA ARG A 36 -33.48 6.26 -7.85
C ARG A 36 -32.37 7.24 -8.18
N THR A 37 -32.57 8.50 -7.80
CA THR A 37 -31.45 9.40 -7.53
C THR A 37 -30.60 8.72 -6.47
N ALA A 38 -29.45 8.18 -6.87
CA ALA A 38 -28.44 7.73 -5.94
C ALA A 38 -27.89 8.99 -5.24
N ASP A 39 -28.50 9.36 -4.11
CA ASP A 39 -27.85 10.21 -3.11
C ASP A 39 -26.77 9.33 -2.45
N SER A 40 -25.68 9.06 -3.18
CA SER A 40 -24.52 8.36 -2.66
C SER A 40 -23.66 9.36 -1.90
N ARG A 41 -24.18 9.81 -0.74
CA ARG A 41 -23.30 10.35 0.29
C ARG A 41 -22.44 9.19 0.73
N VAL A 42 -21.19 9.17 0.27
CA VAL A 42 -20.15 8.33 0.85
C VAL A 42 -20.17 8.66 2.33
N GLU A 43 -20.69 7.74 3.16
CA GLU A 43 -20.67 7.89 4.61
C GLU A 43 -19.24 8.17 5.02
N SER A 44 -19.00 9.38 5.53
CA SER A 44 -17.65 9.83 5.80
C SER A 44 -17.11 9.07 7.02
N ASN A 45 -15.97 8.41 6.85
CA ASN A 45 -15.38 7.59 7.91
C ASN A 45 -14.98 8.50 9.10
N PRO A 46 -15.59 8.35 10.29
CA PRO A 46 -15.34 9.26 11.42
C PRO A 46 -13.88 9.26 11.89
N ARG A 47 -13.17 8.13 11.74
CA ARG A 47 -11.74 8.04 12.08
C ARG A 47 -10.87 8.83 11.09
N VAL A 48 -11.25 8.87 9.82
CA VAL A 48 -10.57 9.70 8.80
C VAL A 48 -10.80 11.18 9.09
N HIS A 49 -12.02 11.58 9.46
CA HIS A 49 -12.26 12.95 9.89
C HIS A 49 -11.45 13.35 11.13
N LYS A 50 -11.37 12.46 12.14
CA LYS A 50 -10.55 12.71 13.32
C LYS A 50 -9.07 12.83 12.97
N LEU A 51 -8.56 11.99 12.07
CA LEU A 51 -7.20 12.12 11.54
C LEU A 51 -6.97 13.49 10.91
N GLN A 52 -7.84 13.90 9.99
CA GLN A 52 -7.73 15.18 9.30
C GLN A 52 -7.72 16.36 10.27
N GLN A 53 -8.54 16.31 11.33
CA GLN A 53 -8.50 17.32 12.39
C GLN A 53 -7.14 17.36 13.09
N LEU A 54 -6.55 16.21 13.44
CA LEU A 54 -5.26 16.17 14.13
C LEU A 54 -4.11 16.64 13.24
N VAL A 55 -4.10 16.24 11.97
CA VAL A 55 -3.03 16.59 11.02
C VAL A 55 -3.12 18.05 10.58
N ASN A 56 -4.31 18.53 10.22
CA ASN A 56 -4.46 19.87 9.64
C ASN A 56 -4.38 20.99 10.69
N THR A 57 -4.59 20.68 11.97
CA THR A 57 -4.50 21.68 13.06
C THR A 57 -3.09 21.81 13.64
N ASN A 58 -2.20 20.84 13.40
CA ASN A 58 -0.86 20.83 13.97
C ASN A 58 0.18 20.42 12.93
N ALA A 59 0.61 21.41 12.13
CA ALA A 59 1.50 21.21 10.98
C ALA A 59 2.84 20.53 11.31
N SER A 60 3.34 20.62 12.55
CA SER A 60 4.64 20.02 12.95
C SER A 60 4.52 18.69 13.70
N GLY A 61 3.32 18.27 14.15
CA GLY A 61 3.17 17.12 15.05
C GLY A 61 1.89 16.30 14.90
N GLY A 62 1.02 16.62 13.94
CA GLY A 62 -0.29 15.98 13.83
C GLY A 62 -0.26 14.46 13.60
N TRP A 63 0.75 13.95 12.88
CA TRP A 63 0.95 12.50 12.70
C TRP A 63 1.36 11.80 14.00
N GLU A 64 2.27 12.39 14.77
CA GLU A 64 2.66 11.88 16.09
C GLU A 64 1.47 11.84 17.05
N GLU A 65 0.63 12.87 17.05
CA GLU A 65 -0.56 12.93 17.91
C GLU A 65 -1.61 11.88 17.50
N SER A 66 -1.80 11.67 16.20
CA SER A 66 -2.64 10.59 15.69
C SER A 66 -2.16 9.21 16.20
N TRP A 67 -0.86 8.96 16.20
CA TRP A 67 -0.29 7.72 16.74
C TRP A 67 -0.48 7.56 18.25
N LYS A 68 -0.29 8.64 19.03
CA LYS A 68 -0.53 8.67 20.48
C LYS A 68 -1.99 8.39 20.83
N GLN A 69 -2.92 8.97 20.06
CA GLN A 69 -4.36 8.79 20.26
C GLN A 69 -4.92 7.49 19.64
N GLY A 70 -4.10 6.71 18.92
CA GLY A 70 -4.56 5.50 18.23
C GLY A 70 -5.50 5.77 17.04
N VAL A 71 -5.46 6.98 16.47
CA VAL A 71 -6.29 7.37 15.33
C VAL A 71 -5.57 7.03 14.03
N THR A 72 -5.43 5.73 13.73
CA THR A 72 -4.67 5.22 12.57
C THR A 72 -5.57 4.52 11.54
N PRO A 73 -6.54 5.20 10.89
CA PRO A 73 -7.49 4.57 9.97
C PRO A 73 -6.87 3.98 8.69
N TRP A 74 -5.61 4.29 8.38
CA TRP A 74 -4.88 3.73 7.24
C TRP A 74 -4.24 2.37 7.55
N ASP A 75 -3.98 2.08 8.83
CA ASP A 75 -3.28 0.88 9.28
C ASP A 75 -4.16 -0.36 9.06
N LEU A 76 -3.62 -1.34 8.32
CA LEU A 76 -4.33 -2.57 7.98
C LEU A 76 -4.26 -3.63 9.10
N GLY A 77 -3.39 -3.45 10.09
CA GLY A 77 -3.12 -4.42 11.14
C GLY A 77 -2.42 -5.69 10.63
N ARG A 78 -1.92 -5.68 9.40
CA ARG A 78 -1.29 -6.81 8.71
C ARG A 78 -0.50 -6.32 7.50
N PRO A 79 0.40 -7.14 6.93
CA PRO A 79 1.04 -6.84 5.66
C PRO A 79 0.02 -6.57 4.55
N THR A 80 0.36 -5.65 3.65
CA THR A 80 -0.44 -5.34 2.48
C THR A 80 -0.50 -6.60 1.59
N PRO A 81 -1.69 -7.13 1.23
CA PRO A 81 -1.77 -8.43 0.57
C PRO A 81 -0.98 -8.56 -0.74
N VAL A 82 -0.84 -7.46 -1.51
CA VAL A 82 0.00 -7.47 -2.73
C VAL A 82 1.48 -7.58 -2.41
N ILE A 83 1.95 -7.00 -1.29
CA ILE A 83 3.35 -7.12 -0.84
C ILE A 83 3.64 -8.55 -0.39
N SER A 84 2.75 -9.15 0.40
CA SER A 84 2.86 -10.57 0.74
C SER A 84 2.92 -11.43 -0.52
N HIS A 85 2.04 -11.19 -1.49
CA HIS A 85 2.06 -11.95 -2.74
C HIS A 85 3.40 -11.80 -3.47
N LEU A 86 3.86 -10.56 -3.72
CA LEU A 86 5.10 -10.29 -4.45
C LEU A 86 6.34 -10.83 -3.72
N HIS A 87 6.35 -10.82 -2.38
CA HIS A 87 7.42 -11.42 -1.59
C HIS A 87 7.48 -12.93 -1.83
N HIS A 88 6.37 -13.63 -1.61
CA HIS A 88 6.33 -15.10 -1.69
C HIS A 88 6.53 -15.65 -3.11
N THR A 89 6.23 -14.86 -4.16
CA THR A 89 6.50 -15.22 -5.55
C THR A 89 7.89 -14.80 -6.04
N GLY A 90 8.75 -14.23 -5.18
CA GLY A 90 10.08 -13.76 -5.55
C GLY A 90 10.05 -12.59 -6.55
N SER A 91 8.96 -11.82 -6.59
CA SER A 91 8.73 -10.74 -7.57
C SER A 91 9.16 -9.36 -7.07
N LEU A 92 9.74 -9.28 -5.87
CA LEU A 92 10.39 -8.10 -5.32
C LEU A 92 11.93 -8.19 -5.51
N PRO A 93 12.59 -7.09 -5.90
CA PRO A 93 14.05 -7.02 -5.92
C PRO A 93 14.69 -7.41 -4.58
N MET A 94 15.86 -8.03 -4.66
CA MET A 94 16.73 -8.26 -3.49
C MET A 94 17.57 -7.02 -3.18
N GLY A 95 18.34 -7.05 -2.09
CA GLY A 95 19.18 -5.93 -1.66
C GLY A 95 18.52 -5.05 -0.60
N ARG A 96 18.78 -3.75 -0.64
CA ARG A 96 18.29 -2.78 0.34
C ARG A 96 16.95 -2.19 -0.09
N VAL A 97 15.98 -2.20 0.81
CA VAL A 97 14.63 -1.68 0.57
C VAL A 97 14.33 -0.52 1.52
N LEU A 98 13.68 0.54 1.03
CA LEU A 98 13.11 1.60 1.86
C LEU A 98 11.59 1.57 1.80
N VAL A 99 10.95 1.74 2.94
CA VAL A 99 9.51 1.99 3.08
C VAL A 99 9.34 3.34 3.79
N PRO A 100 9.05 4.43 3.07
CA PRO A 100 8.81 5.73 3.67
C PRO A 100 7.40 5.80 4.29
N GLY A 101 7.28 6.46 5.44
CA GLY A 101 6.02 6.51 6.19
C GLY A 101 5.56 5.13 6.66
N CYS A 102 6.48 4.31 7.21
CA CYS A 102 6.24 2.89 7.43
C CYS A 102 5.19 2.57 8.50
N GLY A 103 4.83 3.53 9.36
CA GLY A 103 3.90 3.32 10.46
C GLY A 103 4.33 2.18 11.38
N THR A 104 3.42 1.23 11.61
CA THR A 104 3.66 -0.01 12.38
C THR A 104 4.59 -1.01 11.69
N GLY A 105 4.96 -0.79 10.43
CA GLY A 105 6.03 -1.53 9.79
C GLY A 105 5.67 -2.93 9.28
N TYR A 106 4.39 -3.26 9.11
CA TYR A 106 4.00 -4.58 8.63
C TYR A 106 4.63 -4.96 7.28
N ASP A 107 4.62 -4.03 6.32
CA ASP A 107 5.25 -4.27 5.01
C ASP A 107 6.78 -4.30 5.09
N VAL A 108 7.37 -3.60 6.08
CA VAL A 108 8.82 -3.67 6.35
C VAL A 108 9.21 -5.08 6.78
N VAL A 109 8.48 -5.63 7.75
CA VAL A 109 8.72 -6.98 8.27
C VAL A 109 8.44 -8.04 7.20
N GLU A 110 7.33 -7.92 6.46
CA GLU A 110 6.95 -8.90 5.42
C GLU A 110 7.99 -9.00 4.31
N MET A 111 8.58 -7.88 3.89
CA MET A 111 9.58 -7.89 2.81
C MET A 111 10.95 -8.41 3.26
N ALA A 112 11.24 -8.38 4.56
CA ALA A 112 12.56 -8.65 5.12
C ALA A 112 12.89 -10.14 5.17
N CYS A 113 14.00 -10.52 4.52
CA CYS A 113 14.48 -11.90 4.50
C CYS A 113 15.99 -11.96 4.23
N LEU A 114 16.56 -13.16 4.26
CA LEU A 114 17.94 -13.37 3.80
C LEU A 114 18.09 -12.83 2.37
N GLY A 115 19.03 -11.90 2.17
CA GLY A 115 19.25 -11.22 0.89
C GLY A 115 18.40 -9.97 0.65
N ARG A 116 17.49 -9.60 1.57
CA ARG A 116 16.70 -8.36 1.48
C ARG A 116 16.61 -7.65 2.84
N TYR A 117 17.36 -6.56 2.98
CA TYR A 117 17.38 -5.74 4.19
C TYR A 117 16.46 -4.54 4.05
N VAL A 118 15.50 -4.38 4.95
CA VAL A 118 14.42 -3.37 4.82
C VAL A 118 14.52 -2.29 5.88
N VAL A 119 14.52 -1.04 5.45
CA VAL A 119 14.52 0.15 6.31
C VAL A 119 13.12 0.76 6.29
N GLY A 120 12.45 0.78 7.44
CA GLY A 120 11.24 1.55 7.66
C GLY A 120 11.57 2.94 8.19
N LEU A 121 11.08 3.98 7.52
CA LEU A 121 11.26 5.37 7.93
C LEU A 121 9.91 5.96 8.34
N ASP A 122 9.84 6.61 9.50
CA ASP A 122 8.65 7.35 9.91
C ASP A 122 9.06 8.57 10.75
N ILE A 123 8.30 9.66 10.66
CA ILE A 123 8.56 10.89 11.41
C ILE A 123 8.05 10.76 12.86
N SER A 124 7.05 9.90 13.10
CA SER A 124 6.45 9.67 14.41
C SER A 124 7.33 8.77 15.27
N GLU A 125 7.65 9.25 16.46
CA GLU A 125 8.36 8.47 17.47
C GLU A 125 7.49 7.33 18.00
N GLU A 126 6.20 7.62 18.23
CA GLU A 126 5.24 6.63 18.71
C GLU A 126 5.01 5.51 17.68
N ALA A 127 4.99 5.82 16.38
CA ALA A 127 4.93 4.82 15.31
C ALA A 127 6.13 3.87 15.34
N ILE A 128 7.35 4.43 15.38
CA ILE A 128 8.59 3.67 15.41
C ILE A 128 8.70 2.81 16.66
N LYS A 129 8.28 3.33 17.81
CA LYS A 129 8.22 2.58 19.07
C LYS A 129 7.29 1.37 18.95
N LYS A 130 6.07 1.57 18.42
CA LYS A 130 5.10 0.49 18.17
C LYS A 130 5.66 -0.56 17.20
N ALA A 131 6.24 -0.13 16.07
CA ALA A 131 6.84 -1.03 15.10
C ALA A 131 7.91 -1.93 15.73
N LYS A 132 8.86 -1.34 16.48
CA LYS A 132 9.91 -2.09 17.18
C LYS A 132 9.35 -3.05 18.24
N GLN A 133 8.39 -2.60 19.03
CA GLN A 133 7.75 -3.45 20.04
C GLN A 133 7.07 -4.68 19.43
N MET A 134 6.44 -4.52 18.26
CA MET A 134 5.70 -5.59 17.61
C MET A 134 6.57 -6.59 16.87
N SER A 135 7.77 -6.20 16.42
CA SER A 135 8.56 -7.02 15.49
C SER A 135 9.95 -7.45 15.99
N SER A 136 10.48 -6.84 17.07
CA SER A 136 11.85 -7.10 17.55
C SER A 136 12.18 -8.55 17.90
N THR A 137 11.18 -9.39 18.19
CA THR A 137 11.36 -10.81 18.52
C THR A 137 11.07 -11.75 17.36
N LEU A 138 10.75 -11.21 16.17
CA LEU A 138 10.43 -12.02 15.01
C LEU A 138 11.69 -12.69 14.44
N PRO A 139 11.57 -13.89 13.83
CA PRO A 139 12.72 -14.65 13.33
C PRO A 139 13.55 -13.92 12.26
N ASN A 140 12.98 -12.91 11.60
CA ASN A 140 13.63 -12.10 10.58
C ASN A 140 14.07 -10.72 11.07
N ALA A 141 14.11 -10.49 12.40
CA ALA A 141 14.48 -9.19 12.99
C ALA A 141 15.85 -8.66 12.56
N ASP A 142 16.80 -9.54 12.21
CA ASP A 142 18.12 -9.15 11.71
C ASP A 142 18.10 -8.53 10.30
N TYR A 143 16.96 -8.64 9.59
CA TYR A 143 16.82 -8.20 8.20
C TYR A 143 16.01 -6.90 8.04
N PHE A 144 15.67 -6.21 9.13
CA PHE A 144 15.04 -4.91 9.05
C PHE A 144 15.45 -3.95 10.17
N THR A 145 15.16 -2.67 9.97
CA THR A 145 15.29 -1.65 11.02
C THR A 145 14.24 -0.57 10.85
N PHE A 146 13.98 0.15 11.94
CA PHE A 146 13.07 1.28 12.00
C PHE A 146 13.80 2.53 12.47
N ILE A 147 13.75 3.57 11.64
CA ILE A 147 14.43 4.84 11.85
C ILE A 147 13.39 5.94 12.01
N LYS A 148 13.46 6.66 13.14
CA LYS A 148 12.72 7.91 13.31
C LYS A 148 13.45 9.01 12.55
N ALA A 149 12.92 9.43 11.42
CA ALA A 149 13.43 10.57 10.67
C ALA A 149 12.37 11.13 9.73
N ASP A 150 12.55 12.40 9.36
CA ASP A 150 11.79 13.02 8.30
C ASP A 150 12.36 12.64 6.93
N PHE A 151 11.53 12.06 6.07
CA PHE A 151 11.88 11.65 4.72
C PHE A 151 12.50 12.78 3.88
N PHE A 152 12.05 14.02 4.07
CA PHE A 152 12.48 15.15 3.24
C PHE A 152 13.85 15.70 3.62
N THR A 153 14.31 15.46 4.85
CA THR A 153 15.58 15.97 5.39
C THR A 153 16.58 14.88 5.75
N TRP A 154 16.17 13.62 5.70
CA TRP A 154 17.05 12.49 5.97
C TRP A 154 18.01 12.23 4.80
N HIS A 155 19.26 11.87 5.16
CA HIS A 155 20.32 11.56 4.20
C HIS A 155 20.94 10.20 4.56
N PRO A 156 20.51 9.10 3.90
CA PRO A 156 21.12 7.79 4.12
C PRO A 156 22.54 7.75 3.56
N THR A 157 23.41 6.96 4.20
CA THR A 157 24.76 6.65 3.70
C THR A 157 24.70 5.76 2.46
N ASP A 158 23.79 4.79 2.47
CA ASP A 158 23.65 3.77 1.44
C ASP A 158 22.31 3.89 0.72
N LEU A 159 22.37 3.83 -0.61
CA LEU A 159 21.21 3.88 -1.49
C LEU A 159 20.44 2.55 -1.52
N PHE A 160 19.22 2.60 -2.04
CA PHE A 160 18.28 1.49 -2.06
C PHE A 160 18.14 0.86 -3.44
N ASP A 161 18.04 -0.47 -3.46
CA ASP A 161 17.70 -1.26 -4.64
C ASP A 161 16.19 -1.19 -4.94
N LEU A 162 15.38 -0.99 -3.90
CA LEU A 162 13.92 -0.85 -3.99
C LEU A 162 13.41 0.24 -3.03
N ILE A 163 12.47 1.06 -3.49
CA ILE A 163 11.58 1.84 -2.61
C ILE A 163 10.16 1.36 -2.83
N PHE A 164 9.43 1.06 -1.75
CA PHE A 164 8.00 0.76 -1.80
C PHE A 164 7.20 1.86 -1.11
N ASP A 165 6.44 2.62 -1.89
CA ASP A 165 5.53 3.66 -1.40
C ASP A 165 4.09 3.17 -1.39
N TYR A 166 3.48 3.15 -0.21
CA TYR A 166 2.04 2.95 -0.05
C TYR A 166 1.51 3.79 1.09
N THR A 167 0.43 4.53 0.83
CA THR A 167 -0.18 5.47 1.78
C THR A 167 0.73 6.61 2.27
N PHE A 168 1.93 6.79 1.68
CA PHE A 168 2.83 7.91 2.00
C PHE A 168 2.66 9.07 1.02
N PHE A 169 2.72 8.83 -0.30
CA PHE A 169 2.52 9.87 -1.31
C PHE A 169 1.17 10.61 -1.19
N CYS A 170 0.10 9.92 -0.78
CA CYS A 170 -1.20 10.55 -0.53
C CYS A 170 -1.30 11.25 0.84
N ALA A 171 -0.37 10.99 1.76
CA ALA A 171 -0.37 11.58 3.09
C ALA A 171 0.34 12.94 3.12
N ILE A 172 1.27 13.18 2.20
CA ILE A 172 2.00 14.46 2.08
C ILE A 172 1.14 15.52 1.39
N GLU A 173 1.40 16.79 1.73
CA GLU A 173 0.76 17.92 1.07
C GLU A 173 1.02 17.90 -0.45
N PRO A 174 0.05 18.26 -1.31
CA PRO A 174 0.21 18.17 -2.76
C PRO A 174 1.41 18.94 -3.32
N ASP A 175 1.77 20.07 -2.72
CA ASP A 175 2.92 20.89 -3.12
C ASP A 175 4.29 20.23 -2.78
N MET A 176 4.30 19.26 -1.86
CA MET A 176 5.49 18.48 -1.48
C MET A 176 5.78 17.32 -2.44
N ARG A 177 4.88 17.00 -3.38
CA ARG A 177 5.00 15.83 -4.28
C ARG A 177 6.23 15.90 -5.20
N SER A 178 6.63 17.09 -5.64
CA SER A 178 7.87 17.29 -6.40
C SER A 178 9.12 17.04 -5.55
N ALA A 179 9.11 17.48 -4.29
CA ALA A 179 10.18 17.20 -3.34
C ALA A 179 10.26 15.69 -3.00
N TRP A 180 9.10 15.01 -2.94
CA TRP A 180 9.04 13.56 -2.77
C TRP A 180 9.74 12.85 -3.93
N ALA A 181 9.42 13.20 -5.18
CA ALA A 181 10.04 12.57 -6.35
C ALA A 181 11.55 12.80 -6.41
N GLN A 182 12.00 14.00 -6.02
CA GLN A 182 13.43 14.31 -5.91
C GLN A 182 14.13 13.44 -4.85
N GLN A 183 13.50 13.22 -3.68
CA GLN A 183 14.07 12.33 -2.67
C GLN A 183 14.08 10.86 -3.11
N ILE A 184 13.01 10.38 -3.77
CA ILE A 184 13.00 9.04 -4.39
C ILE A 184 14.17 8.87 -5.34
N LYS A 185 14.45 9.87 -6.20
CA LYS A 185 15.62 9.88 -7.09
C LYS A 185 16.92 9.80 -6.29
N ASN A 186 17.05 10.56 -5.22
CA ASN A 186 18.27 10.63 -4.40
C ASN A 186 18.52 9.36 -3.59
N PHE A 187 17.47 8.67 -3.16
CA PHE A 187 17.57 7.47 -2.32
C PHE A 187 17.74 6.18 -3.12
N LEU A 188 17.25 6.11 -4.35
CA LEU A 188 17.43 4.93 -5.19
C LEU A 188 18.85 4.86 -5.77
N LYS A 189 19.38 3.64 -5.92
CA LYS A 189 20.53 3.34 -6.77
C LYS A 189 20.21 3.60 -8.25
N PRO A 190 21.20 3.81 -9.13
CA PRO A 190 20.96 4.08 -10.55
C PRO A 190 20.03 3.06 -11.24
N ASP A 191 20.19 1.77 -10.93
CA ASP A 191 19.41 0.64 -11.45
C ASP A 191 18.23 0.20 -10.56
N GLY A 192 18.05 0.90 -9.44
CA GLY A 192 17.03 0.63 -8.44
C GLY A 192 15.61 0.89 -8.96
N GLU A 193 14.65 0.33 -8.24
CA GLU A 193 13.25 0.32 -8.64
C GLU A 193 12.38 1.05 -7.62
N LEU A 194 11.44 1.86 -8.10
CA LEU A 194 10.33 2.37 -7.29
C LEU A 194 9.10 1.50 -7.56
N ILE A 195 8.46 1.01 -6.50
CA ILE A 195 7.12 0.42 -6.55
C ILE A 195 6.17 1.35 -5.81
N THR A 196 5.12 1.81 -6.48
CA THR A 196 4.05 2.60 -5.87
C THR A 196 2.76 1.79 -5.87
N LEU A 197 2.11 1.67 -4.72
CA LEU A 197 0.71 1.27 -4.67
C LEU A 197 -0.13 2.55 -4.63
N MET A 198 -0.46 3.04 -5.81
CA MET A 198 -1.06 4.35 -6.00
C MET A 198 -2.49 4.36 -5.46
N PHE A 199 -2.68 5.00 -4.31
CA PHE A 199 -3.93 5.05 -3.55
C PHE A 199 -4.04 6.42 -2.86
N PRO A 200 -5.25 6.97 -2.65
CA PRO A 200 -6.55 6.56 -3.18
C PRO A 200 -6.86 7.18 -4.56
N MET A 201 -7.32 6.36 -5.51
CA MET A 201 -7.79 6.77 -6.83
C MET A 201 -9.31 6.88 -6.86
N ASP A 202 -9.83 8.04 -6.45
CA ASP A 202 -11.25 8.40 -6.52
C ASP A 202 -11.42 9.94 -6.57
N ASP A 203 -12.65 10.44 -6.44
CA ASP A 203 -12.98 11.86 -6.66
C ASP A 203 -13.15 12.72 -5.39
N HIS A 204 -12.86 12.19 -4.20
CA HIS A 204 -13.06 12.95 -2.96
C HIS A 204 -12.20 14.24 -2.89
N ALA A 205 -12.64 15.18 -2.05
CA ALA A 205 -11.95 16.45 -1.82
C ALA A 205 -11.22 16.45 -0.48
N GLY A 206 -10.12 17.20 -0.41
CA GLY A 206 -9.31 17.35 0.79
C GLY A 206 -8.36 16.17 1.04
N GLY A 207 -7.81 16.15 2.25
CA GLY A 207 -6.86 15.14 2.72
C GLY A 207 -6.32 15.50 4.11
N PRO A 208 -5.38 14.69 4.63
CA PRO A 208 -4.98 13.38 4.11
C PRO A 208 -6.03 12.27 4.36
N PRO A 209 -5.99 11.15 3.61
CA PRO A 209 -5.21 11.00 2.38
C PRO A 209 -5.79 11.92 1.30
N TYR A 210 -4.94 12.57 0.52
CA TYR A 210 -5.35 13.30 -0.69
C TYR A 210 -5.59 12.33 -1.83
N LYS A 211 -6.60 12.58 -2.68
CA LYS A 211 -6.77 11.79 -3.91
C LYS A 211 -5.53 11.88 -4.81
N VAL A 212 -5.29 10.81 -5.55
CA VAL A 212 -4.19 10.68 -6.50
C VAL A 212 -4.67 10.08 -7.82
N SER A 213 -3.97 10.38 -8.88
CA SER A 213 -4.16 9.76 -10.20
C SER A 213 -2.84 9.21 -10.75
N ILE A 214 -2.90 8.39 -11.82
CA ILE A 214 -1.67 8.00 -12.54
C ILE A 214 -0.93 9.24 -13.06
N ALA A 215 -1.66 10.28 -13.47
CA ALA A 215 -1.07 11.51 -13.99
C ALA A 215 -0.24 12.23 -12.90
N ASP A 216 -0.73 12.27 -11.66
CA ASP A 216 -0.04 12.92 -10.54
C ASP A 216 1.35 12.30 -10.28
N TYR A 217 1.45 10.96 -10.37
CA TYR A 217 2.74 10.28 -10.24
C TYR A 217 3.65 10.56 -11.43
N LYS A 218 3.11 10.51 -12.66
CA LYS A 218 3.89 10.78 -13.88
C LYS A 218 4.43 12.21 -13.91
N GLU A 219 3.62 13.18 -13.49
CA GLU A 219 3.95 14.60 -13.46
C GLU A 219 5.22 14.86 -12.65
N VAL A 220 5.40 14.20 -11.51
CA VAL A 220 6.57 14.39 -10.64
C VAL A 220 7.71 13.40 -10.93
N LEU A 221 7.41 12.19 -11.41
CA LEU A 221 8.43 11.16 -11.66
C LEU A 221 9.13 11.31 -13.03
N HIS A 222 8.43 11.72 -14.08
CA HIS A 222 9.05 11.88 -15.41
C HIS A 222 10.17 12.94 -15.42
N PRO A 223 10.03 14.13 -14.79
CA PRO A 223 11.13 15.10 -14.70
C PRO A 223 12.36 14.57 -13.96
N MET A 224 12.18 13.55 -13.09
CA MET A 224 13.26 12.89 -12.38
C MET A 224 13.95 11.79 -13.21
N GLY A 225 13.45 11.51 -14.41
CA GLY A 225 13.96 10.50 -15.35
C GLY A 225 13.38 9.10 -15.13
N PHE A 226 12.30 8.96 -14.33
CA PHE A 226 11.62 7.69 -14.14
C PHE A 226 10.56 7.45 -15.21
N GLU A 227 10.53 6.22 -15.71
CA GLU A 227 9.52 5.70 -16.62
C GLU A 227 8.77 4.54 -15.97
N ALA A 228 7.47 4.45 -16.23
CA ALA A 228 6.67 3.31 -15.76
C ALA A 228 6.97 2.07 -16.60
N ILE A 229 7.49 1.01 -15.96
CA ILE A 229 7.61 -0.32 -16.57
C ILE A 229 6.24 -0.96 -16.72
N SER A 230 5.41 -0.81 -15.69
CA SER A 230 4.05 -1.34 -15.68
C SER A 230 3.18 -0.54 -14.72
N ILE A 231 1.90 -0.42 -15.06
CA ILE A 231 0.85 0.06 -14.18
C ILE A 231 -0.33 -0.89 -14.34
N VAL A 232 -0.67 -1.61 -13.28
CA VAL A 232 -1.69 -2.67 -13.32
C VAL A 232 -2.69 -2.53 -12.16
N ASP A 233 -3.88 -3.10 -12.33
CA ASP A 233 -4.85 -3.18 -11.24
C ASP A 233 -4.33 -4.06 -10.10
N ASN A 234 -4.57 -3.65 -8.86
CA ASN A 234 -4.27 -4.49 -7.70
C ASN A 234 -5.35 -5.56 -7.51
N LYS A 235 -5.09 -6.79 -7.99
CA LYS A 235 -6.02 -7.93 -7.79
C LYS A 235 -6.12 -8.39 -6.33
N TRP A 236 -5.23 -7.92 -5.46
CA TRP A 236 -5.15 -8.25 -4.03
C TRP A 236 -5.64 -7.10 -3.14
N ALA A 237 -6.29 -6.10 -3.74
CA ALA A 237 -6.87 -4.99 -2.99
C ALA A 237 -7.88 -5.51 -1.96
N ILE A 238 -7.80 -4.99 -0.75
CA ILE A 238 -8.84 -5.23 0.26
C ILE A 238 -10.15 -4.58 -0.17
N GLU A 239 -11.28 -5.08 0.33
CA GLU A 239 -12.61 -4.68 -0.14
C GLU A 239 -12.82 -3.15 -0.21
N VAL A 240 -12.40 -2.43 0.84
CA VAL A 240 -12.56 -0.96 0.92
C VAL A 240 -11.62 -0.15 0.00
N ARG A 241 -10.59 -0.78 -0.57
CA ARG A 241 -9.62 -0.17 -1.51
C ARG A 241 -9.75 -0.73 -2.94
N LYS A 242 -10.61 -1.72 -3.16
CA LYS A 242 -10.81 -2.36 -4.46
C LYS A 242 -11.25 -1.33 -5.50
N GLY A 243 -10.55 -1.32 -6.64
CA GLY A 243 -10.79 -0.36 -7.72
C GLY A 243 -10.31 1.07 -7.44
N ARG A 244 -9.71 1.32 -6.27
CA ARG A 244 -9.19 2.63 -5.84
C ARG A 244 -7.66 2.65 -5.73
N GLU A 245 -7.00 1.61 -6.22
CA GLU A 245 -5.55 1.53 -6.22
C GLU A 245 -4.98 0.74 -7.40
N LYS A 246 -3.79 1.15 -7.85
CA LYS A 246 -3.04 0.50 -8.93
C LYS A 246 -1.58 0.33 -8.53
N LEU A 247 -0.99 -0.80 -8.91
CA LEU A 247 0.42 -1.09 -8.68
C LEU A 247 1.25 -0.54 -9.84
N GLY A 248 2.10 0.44 -9.58
CA GLY A 248 3.07 0.99 -10.52
C GLY A 248 4.48 0.49 -10.21
N ARG A 249 5.22 0.08 -11.24
CA ARG A 249 6.66 -0.23 -11.17
C ARG A 249 7.41 0.74 -12.06
N TRP A 250 8.41 1.42 -11.51
CA TRP A 250 9.12 2.52 -12.18
C TRP A 250 10.62 2.32 -12.11
N LYS A 251 11.30 2.64 -13.21
CA LYS A 251 12.77 2.66 -13.28
C LYS A 251 13.26 3.90 -13.98
N ARG A 252 14.50 4.30 -13.68
CA ARG A 252 15.16 5.34 -14.46
C ARG A 252 15.36 4.88 -15.90
N ALA A 253 15.07 5.76 -16.86
CA ALA A 253 15.39 5.50 -18.26
C ALA A 253 16.91 5.31 -18.40
N LEU A 254 17.32 4.21 -19.03
CA LEU A 254 18.72 3.97 -19.38
C LEU A 254 19.10 4.97 -20.47
N GLY A 255 19.79 6.07 -20.11
CA GLY A 255 20.25 7.01 -21.14
C GLY A 255 20.49 8.47 -20.76
N GLN A 256 20.39 8.88 -19.49
CA GLN A 256 20.88 10.21 -19.08
C GLN A 256 22.00 10.07 -18.06
N SER A 257 23.15 9.59 -18.55
CA SER A 257 24.42 10.04 -18.02
C SER A 257 24.44 11.56 -18.20
N SER A 258 24.31 12.29 -17.09
CA SER A 258 24.63 13.71 -17.04
C SER A 258 26.06 13.89 -17.57
N LEU A 259 26.16 14.45 -18.77
CA LEU A 259 27.37 15.13 -19.25
C LEU A 259 27.68 16.32 -18.35
#